data_AF-A0A7S7UIK3-F1
#
_entry.id   AF-A0A7S7UIK3-F1
#
_cell.length_a   1.000
_cell.length_b   1.000
_cell.length_c   1.000
_cell.angle_alpha   90.00
_cell.angle_beta   90.00
_cell.angle_gamma   90.00
#
_symmetry.space_group_name_H-M   'P 1'
#
loop_
_entity.id
_entity.type
_entity.pdbx_description
1 polymer ?
#
loop_
_entity_poly.entity_id
_entity_poly.type
_entity_poly.pdbx_seq_one_letter_code
_entity_poly.pdbx_strand_id
1 'polypeptide(L)'
;MRFPTFLILIVFAMAAASSAETPAEPAAGAVPGALSELMTRLQLQHAKLWFAGKLSNWSLASYEVQQIDRNLEAAGDLLSDRSRIAVTKDRLQAVHEAIQQKDVPAFTKAYSALTNDCNGCHRTSGFASITIEVPVRPPVANQLFVDQFTEGRVLAHAICGTCHVVEDAAKESPTSRPRAPSFLEIADRSSFSADDIRQFLASSHRRLGPDQAMPNPRLADYQIEAIVAYLETLKAKSRR
;
A
#
# COMPACT_ATOMS: atom_id res chain seq x y z
N MET A 1 -32.74 18.58 -78.21
CA MET A 1 -34.18 18.34 -77.98
C MET A 1 -34.32 17.40 -76.79
N ARG A 2 -35.16 17.77 -75.82
CA ARG A 2 -35.36 17.12 -74.52
C ARG A 2 -36.14 15.81 -74.67
N PHE A 3 -35.74 14.76 -73.97
CA PHE A 3 -36.65 13.75 -73.43
C PHE A 3 -36.22 13.44 -71.98
N PRO A 4 -37.13 13.56 -71.00
CA PRO A 4 -36.85 13.22 -69.61
C PRO A 4 -37.18 11.74 -69.38
N THR A 5 -36.42 11.05 -68.53
CA THR A 5 -36.88 9.75 -68.02
C THR A 5 -36.49 9.62 -66.55
N PHE A 6 -37.51 9.28 -65.78
CA PHE A 6 -37.61 9.37 -64.34
C PHE A 6 -36.55 8.55 -63.59
N LEU A 7 -36.01 9.16 -62.54
CA LEU A 7 -35.25 8.54 -61.48
C LEU A 7 -36.20 7.69 -60.62
N ILE A 8 -35.99 6.38 -60.53
CA ILE A 8 -36.58 5.53 -59.48
C ILE A 8 -35.42 5.03 -58.62
N LEU A 9 -35.23 5.68 -57.46
CA LEU A 9 -34.35 5.21 -56.39
C LEU A 9 -35.10 4.13 -55.60
N ILE A 10 -34.74 2.86 -55.82
CA ILE A 10 -35.17 1.76 -54.96
C ILE A 10 -34.25 1.75 -53.73
N VAL A 11 -34.78 2.19 -52.59
CA VAL A 11 -34.12 2.05 -51.29
C VAL A 11 -34.30 0.61 -50.83
N PHE A 12 -33.25 -0.21 -50.94
CA PHE A 12 -33.19 -1.53 -50.35
C PHE A 12 -32.89 -1.37 -48.85
N ALA A 13 -33.92 -1.49 -48.00
CA ALA A 13 -33.73 -1.57 -46.56
C ALA A 13 -33.09 -2.92 -46.22
N MET A 14 -31.77 -2.92 -46.02
CA MET A 14 -31.03 -4.08 -45.53
C MET A 14 -31.32 -4.22 -44.03
N ALA A 15 -32.25 -5.11 -43.69
CA ALA A 15 -32.48 -5.50 -42.30
C ALA A 15 -31.24 -6.28 -41.81
N ALA A 16 -30.39 -5.61 -41.02
CA ALA A 16 -29.33 -6.27 -40.27
C ALA A 16 -29.99 -7.16 -39.20
N ALA A 17 -30.09 -8.47 -39.48
CA ALA A 17 -30.38 -9.45 -38.45
C ALA A 17 -29.18 -9.47 -37.50
N SER A 18 -29.33 -8.83 -36.34
CA SER A 18 -28.39 -8.94 -35.24
C SER A 18 -28.49 -10.35 -34.69
N SER A 19 -27.60 -11.24 -35.11
CA SER A 19 -27.36 -12.50 -34.40
C SER A 19 -26.82 -12.12 -33.02
N ALA A 20 -27.68 -12.17 -32.01
CA ALA A 20 -27.22 -12.23 -30.63
C ALA A 20 -26.45 -13.54 -30.49
N GLU A 21 -25.12 -13.47 -30.42
CA GLU A 21 -24.29 -14.59 -30.02
C GLU A 21 -24.71 -15.01 -28.62
N THR A 22 -25.26 -16.22 -28.51
CA THR A 22 -25.50 -16.88 -27.23
C THR A 22 -24.16 -16.95 -26.48
N PRO A 23 -24.08 -16.55 -25.20
CA PRO A 23 -22.84 -16.69 -24.44
C PRO A 23 -22.36 -18.14 -24.51
N ALA A 24 -21.16 -18.34 -25.04
CA ALA A 24 -20.54 -19.65 -25.10
C ALA A 24 -20.41 -20.22 -23.68
N GLU A 25 -20.91 -21.44 -23.49
CA GLU A 25 -20.75 -22.19 -22.25
C GLU A 25 -19.24 -22.35 -21.95
N PRO A 26 -18.77 -22.11 -20.71
CA PRO A 26 -17.34 -22.23 -20.41
C PRO A 26 -16.88 -23.64 -20.72
N ALA A 27 -15.80 -23.77 -21.50
CA ALA A 27 -15.19 -25.07 -21.78
C ALA A 27 -14.89 -25.79 -20.45
N ALA A 28 -15.25 -27.08 -20.37
CA ALA A 28 -14.95 -27.90 -19.20
C ALA A 28 -13.45 -27.82 -18.88
N GLY A 29 -13.12 -27.22 -17.73
CA GLY A 29 -11.74 -26.94 -17.30
C GLY A 29 -11.30 -25.47 -17.37
N ALA A 30 -12.16 -24.54 -17.81
CA ALA A 30 -11.88 -23.12 -17.73
C ALA A 30 -11.88 -22.64 -16.27
N VAL A 31 -10.79 -21.99 -15.85
CA VAL A 31 -10.70 -21.30 -14.56
C VAL A 31 -11.80 -20.23 -14.51
N PRO A 32 -12.64 -20.18 -13.46
CA PRO A 32 -13.57 -19.08 -13.30
C PRO A 32 -12.81 -17.76 -13.34
N GLY A 33 -13.22 -16.79 -14.17
CA GLY A 33 -12.51 -15.51 -14.30
C GLY A 33 -12.26 -14.83 -12.95
N ALA A 34 -13.23 -14.92 -12.03
CA ALA A 34 -13.13 -14.46 -10.66
C ALA A 34 -11.96 -15.10 -9.86
N LEU A 35 -11.65 -16.39 -10.10
CA LEU A 35 -10.52 -17.06 -9.46
C LEU A 35 -9.18 -16.52 -9.99
N SER A 36 -9.07 -16.27 -11.29
CA SER A 36 -7.86 -15.66 -11.89
C SER A 36 -7.60 -14.25 -11.34
N GLU A 37 -8.65 -13.44 -11.19
CA GLU A 37 -8.56 -12.11 -10.59
C GLU A 37 -8.13 -12.14 -9.12
N LEU A 38 -8.62 -13.12 -8.36
CA LEU A 38 -8.19 -13.32 -6.97
C LEU A 38 -6.73 -13.75 -6.88
N MET A 39 -6.29 -14.68 -7.72
CA MET A 39 -4.89 -15.14 -7.75
C MET A 39 -3.93 -14.00 -8.15
N THR A 40 -4.34 -13.15 -9.10
CA THR A 40 -3.56 -11.95 -9.47
C THR A 40 -3.42 -10.99 -8.30
N ARG A 41 -4.51 -10.72 -7.57
CA ARG A 41 -4.48 -9.89 -6.35
C ARG A 41 -3.61 -10.51 -5.25
N LEU A 42 -3.74 -11.81 -5.01
CA LEU A 42 -2.93 -12.56 -4.04
C LEU A 42 -1.45 -12.46 -4.34
N GLN A 43 -1.04 -12.64 -5.59
CA GLN A 43 0.38 -12.54 -5.97
C GLN A 43 0.94 -11.14 -5.74
N LEU A 44 0.17 -10.09 -6.06
CA LEU A 44 0.57 -8.70 -5.76
C LEU A 44 0.70 -8.46 -4.25
N GLN A 45 -0.28 -8.89 -3.46
CA GLN A 45 -0.28 -8.70 -2.01
C GLN A 45 0.83 -9.51 -1.33
N HIS A 46 1.05 -10.75 -1.76
CA HIS A 46 2.19 -11.57 -1.34
C HIS A 46 3.52 -10.86 -1.61
N ALA A 47 3.69 -10.25 -2.79
CA ALA A 47 4.90 -9.51 -3.09
C ALA A 47 5.05 -8.23 -2.24
N LYS A 48 3.96 -7.47 -2.03
CA LYS A 48 3.97 -6.27 -1.17
C LYS A 48 4.28 -6.61 0.29
N LEU A 49 3.73 -7.70 0.79
CA LEU A 49 3.94 -8.20 2.15
C LEU A 49 5.42 -8.45 2.43
N TRP A 50 6.16 -9.04 1.49
CA TRP A 50 7.61 -9.28 1.64
C TRP A 50 8.35 -7.99 1.99
N PHE A 51 8.21 -6.95 1.15
CA PHE A 51 8.93 -5.70 1.35
C PHE A 51 8.48 -4.99 2.63
N ALA A 52 7.18 -5.01 2.94
CA ALA A 52 6.66 -4.44 4.18
C ALA A 52 7.27 -5.10 5.42
N GLY A 53 7.29 -6.43 5.49
CA GLY A 53 7.87 -7.15 6.63
C GLY A 53 9.40 -7.05 6.71
N LYS A 54 10.11 -7.12 5.57
CA LYS A 54 11.57 -6.97 5.52
C LYS A 54 12.06 -5.59 5.94
N LEU A 55 11.27 -4.55 5.64
CA LEU A 55 11.56 -3.16 6.03
C LEU A 55 10.87 -2.75 7.33
N SER A 56 10.32 -3.72 8.08
CA SER A 56 9.68 -3.48 9.38
C SER A 56 8.53 -2.47 9.35
N ASN A 57 7.88 -2.29 8.19
CA ASN A 57 6.62 -1.57 8.09
C ASN A 57 5.48 -2.50 8.52
N TRP A 58 5.37 -2.70 9.83
CA TRP A 58 4.45 -3.65 10.44
C TRP A 58 2.98 -3.31 10.20
N SER A 59 2.64 -2.03 10.04
CA SER A 59 1.28 -1.60 9.69
C SER A 59 0.92 -2.04 8.27
N LEU A 60 1.81 -1.82 7.29
CA LEU A 60 1.59 -2.31 5.93
C LEU A 60 1.60 -3.84 5.88
N ALA A 61 2.54 -4.50 6.58
CA ALA A 61 2.59 -5.96 6.63
C ALA A 61 1.30 -6.54 7.22
N SER A 62 0.78 -5.95 8.31
CA SER A 62 -0.51 -6.32 8.92
C SER A 62 -1.68 -6.14 7.96
N TYR A 63 -1.67 -5.04 7.19
CA TYR A 63 -2.70 -4.80 6.18
C TYR A 63 -2.65 -5.87 5.07
N GLU A 64 -1.47 -6.09 4.47
CA GLU A 64 -1.32 -7.03 3.35
C GLU A 64 -1.62 -8.47 3.74
N VAL A 65 -1.17 -8.94 4.92
CA VAL A 65 -1.46 -10.30 5.39
C VAL A 65 -2.97 -10.53 5.60
N GLN A 66 -3.70 -9.53 6.09
CA GLN A 66 -5.16 -9.60 6.20
C GLN A 66 -5.86 -9.61 4.84
N GLN A 67 -5.32 -8.90 3.85
CA GLN A 67 -5.86 -8.97 2.49
C GLN A 67 -5.63 -10.33 1.85
N ILE A 68 -4.46 -10.94 2.09
CA ILE A 68 -4.16 -12.31 1.64
C ILE A 68 -5.14 -13.29 2.28
N ASP A 69 -5.36 -13.21 3.59
CA ASP A 69 -6.32 -14.08 4.30
C ASP A 69 -7.72 -14.00 3.68
N ARG A 70 -8.23 -12.79 3.46
CA ARG A 70 -9.55 -12.56 2.84
C ARG A 70 -9.63 -13.09 1.41
N ASN A 71 -8.59 -12.88 0.61
CA ASN A 71 -8.59 -13.34 -0.78
C ASN A 71 -8.38 -14.86 -0.90
N LEU A 72 -7.68 -15.48 0.05
CA LEU A 72 -7.60 -16.94 0.15
C LEU A 72 -8.97 -17.54 0.51
N GLU A 73 -9.69 -16.96 1.47
CA GLU A 73 -11.06 -17.37 1.81
C GLU A 73 -11.97 -17.29 0.58
N ALA A 74 -12.00 -16.14 -0.10
CA ALA A 74 -12.79 -15.94 -1.30
C ALA A 74 -12.39 -16.89 -2.45
N ALA A 75 -11.11 -17.23 -2.58
CA ALA A 75 -10.66 -18.21 -3.56
C ALA A 75 -11.17 -19.61 -3.22
N GLY A 76 -11.18 -19.98 -1.94
CA GLY A 76 -11.78 -21.23 -1.46
C GLY A 76 -13.24 -21.36 -1.85
N ASP A 77 -13.99 -20.26 -1.86
CA ASP A 77 -15.40 -20.28 -2.29
C ASP A 77 -15.61 -20.66 -3.75
N LEU A 78 -14.58 -20.50 -4.59
CA LEU A 78 -14.62 -20.79 -6.03
C LEU A 78 -13.98 -22.13 -6.40
N LEU A 79 -13.39 -22.83 -5.44
CA LEU A 79 -12.70 -24.11 -5.65
C LEU A 79 -13.59 -25.29 -5.26
N SER A 80 -13.51 -26.36 -6.04
CA SER A 80 -14.17 -27.63 -5.73
C SER A 80 -13.54 -28.35 -4.52
N ASP A 81 -12.25 -28.14 -4.27
CA ASP A 81 -11.53 -28.62 -3.09
C ASP A 81 -11.00 -27.42 -2.25
N ARG A 82 -11.66 -27.18 -1.11
CA ARG A 82 -11.30 -26.11 -0.16
C ARG A 82 -10.17 -26.47 0.78
N SER A 83 -9.82 -27.76 0.91
CA SER A 83 -8.89 -28.23 1.93
C SER A 83 -7.49 -27.59 1.80
N ARG A 84 -7.07 -27.27 0.58
CA ARG A 84 -5.78 -26.63 0.29
C ARG A 84 -5.73 -25.17 0.73
N ILE A 85 -6.86 -24.46 0.64
CA ILE A 85 -6.98 -23.10 1.17
C ILE A 85 -6.86 -23.13 2.69
N ALA A 86 -7.53 -24.08 3.37
CA ALA A 86 -7.41 -24.23 4.82
C ALA A 86 -5.95 -24.45 5.26
N VAL A 87 -5.23 -25.37 4.61
CA VAL A 87 -3.79 -25.60 4.89
C VAL A 87 -2.95 -24.34 4.67
N THR A 88 -3.23 -23.58 3.60
CA THR A 88 -2.50 -22.33 3.32
C THR A 88 -2.81 -21.25 4.36
N LYS A 89 -4.05 -21.17 4.84
CA LYS A 89 -4.46 -20.24 5.90
C LYS A 89 -3.86 -20.59 7.25
N ASP A 90 -3.79 -21.86 7.61
CA ASP A 90 -3.09 -22.32 8.83
C ASP A 90 -1.62 -21.88 8.81
N ARG A 91 -1.00 -21.86 7.62
CA ARG A 91 0.39 -21.43 7.43
C ARG A 91 0.54 -19.90 7.46
N LEU A 92 -0.46 -19.17 6.97
CA LEU A 92 -0.54 -17.72 7.06
C LEU A 92 -0.51 -17.23 8.52
N GLN A 93 -1.03 -18.03 9.47
CA GLN A 93 -1.01 -17.70 10.89
C GLN A 93 0.40 -17.45 11.44
N ALA A 94 1.41 -18.22 11.01
CA ALA A 94 2.80 -18.00 11.41
C ALA A 94 3.35 -16.65 10.90
N VAL A 95 2.87 -16.19 9.74
CA VAL A 95 3.22 -14.87 9.20
C VAL A 95 2.55 -13.77 10.02
N HIS A 96 1.28 -13.94 10.36
CA HIS A 96 0.57 -13.04 11.29
C HIS A 96 1.30 -12.90 12.62
N GLU A 97 1.69 -14.01 13.24
CA GLU A 97 2.40 -14.02 14.52
C GLU A 97 3.73 -13.30 14.45
N ALA A 98 4.52 -13.56 13.41
CA ALA A 98 5.79 -12.88 13.20
C ALA A 98 5.64 -11.36 13.00
N ILE A 99 4.57 -10.93 12.31
CA ILE A 99 4.24 -9.51 12.16
C ILE A 99 3.86 -8.88 13.50
N GLN A 100 3.03 -9.55 14.31
CA GLN A 100 2.63 -9.05 15.64
C GLN A 100 3.82 -8.93 16.58
N GLN A 101 4.74 -9.89 16.52
CA GLN A 101 5.98 -9.92 17.29
C GLN A 101 7.04 -8.96 16.74
N LYS A 102 6.82 -8.38 15.55
CA LYS A 102 7.79 -7.50 14.86
C LYS A 102 9.14 -8.17 14.64
N ASP A 103 9.12 -9.48 14.36
CA ASP A 103 10.30 -10.32 14.24
C ASP A 103 10.63 -10.56 12.75
N VAL A 104 11.64 -9.84 12.23
CA VAL A 104 12.05 -9.94 10.82
C VAL A 104 12.59 -11.33 10.45
N PRO A 105 13.47 -11.98 11.25
CA PRO A 105 13.87 -13.37 11.03
C PRO A 105 12.69 -14.36 10.98
N ALA A 106 11.79 -14.32 11.97
CA ALA A 106 10.62 -15.20 12.01
C ALA A 106 9.69 -14.94 10.82
N PHE A 107 9.47 -13.67 10.48
CA PHE A 107 8.68 -13.26 9.31
C PHE A 107 9.27 -13.81 8.03
N THR A 108 10.58 -13.66 7.83
CA THR A 108 11.28 -14.12 6.63
C THR A 108 11.10 -15.63 6.45
N LYS A 109 11.26 -16.40 7.54
CA LYS A 109 11.07 -17.87 7.54
C LYS A 109 9.61 -18.25 7.23
N ALA A 110 8.66 -17.62 7.92
CA ALA A 110 7.23 -17.90 7.73
C ALA A 110 6.76 -17.53 6.31
N TYR A 111 7.23 -16.42 5.77
CA TYR A 111 6.95 -15.98 4.41
C TYR A 111 7.44 -17.01 3.37
N SER A 112 8.69 -17.48 3.48
CA SER A 112 9.20 -18.51 2.55
C SER A 112 8.41 -19.81 2.64
N ALA A 113 7.94 -20.21 3.83
CA ALA A 113 7.07 -21.36 4.00
C ALA A 113 5.72 -21.14 3.29
N LEU A 114 5.09 -19.97 3.46
CA LEU A 114 3.86 -19.60 2.75
C LEU A 114 4.05 -19.66 1.22
N THR A 115 5.15 -19.11 0.68
CA THR A 115 5.46 -19.17 -0.76
C THR A 115 5.51 -20.63 -1.26
N ASN A 116 6.12 -21.53 -0.49
CA ASN A 116 6.18 -22.95 -0.85
C ASN A 116 4.79 -23.61 -0.85
N ASP A 117 3.92 -23.25 0.08
CA ASP A 117 2.55 -23.78 0.15
C ASP A 117 1.66 -23.23 -0.98
N CYS A 118 1.80 -21.95 -1.35
CA CYS A 118 1.18 -21.39 -2.56
C CYS A 118 1.58 -22.20 -3.81
N ASN A 119 2.88 -22.44 -3.99
CA ASN A 119 3.39 -23.25 -5.09
C ASN A 119 2.95 -24.72 -5.01
N GLY A 120 2.74 -25.25 -3.81
CA GLY A 120 2.14 -26.56 -3.58
C GLY A 120 0.73 -26.64 -4.15
N CYS A 121 -0.12 -25.69 -3.80
CA CYS A 121 -1.48 -25.56 -4.32
C CYS A 121 -1.49 -25.42 -5.85
N HIS A 122 -0.65 -24.55 -6.42
CA HIS A 122 -0.57 -24.35 -7.86
C HIS A 122 -0.23 -25.64 -8.61
N ARG A 123 0.77 -26.41 -8.13
CA ARG A 123 1.15 -27.69 -8.75
C ARG A 123 0.03 -28.71 -8.73
N THR A 124 -0.62 -28.90 -7.57
CA THR A 124 -1.69 -29.92 -7.43
C THR A 124 -2.97 -29.54 -8.18
N SER A 125 -3.20 -28.25 -8.39
CA SER A 125 -4.37 -27.73 -9.09
C SER A 125 -4.18 -27.62 -10.61
N GLY A 126 -3.05 -28.13 -11.15
CA GLY A 126 -2.78 -28.10 -12.60
C GLY A 126 -2.15 -26.80 -13.12
N PHE A 127 -1.78 -25.88 -12.23
CA PHE A 127 -1.14 -24.59 -12.54
C PHE A 127 0.35 -24.59 -12.24
N ALA A 128 1.05 -25.71 -12.43
CA ALA A 128 2.48 -25.84 -12.11
C ALA A 128 3.38 -24.83 -12.86
N SER A 129 2.93 -24.34 -14.01
CA SER A 129 3.62 -23.27 -14.76
C SER A 129 3.61 -21.91 -14.04
N ILE A 130 2.69 -21.70 -13.11
CA ILE A 130 2.60 -20.50 -12.27
C ILE A 130 3.37 -20.76 -10.98
N THR A 131 4.69 -20.74 -11.06
CA THR A 131 5.55 -20.83 -9.87
C THR A 131 5.94 -19.42 -9.42
N ILE A 132 5.63 -19.09 -8.16
CA ILE A 132 5.99 -17.82 -7.55
C ILE A 132 7.29 -17.95 -6.74
N GLU A 133 8.04 -16.86 -6.64
CA GLU A 133 9.28 -16.78 -5.87
C GLU A 133 9.24 -15.63 -4.86
N VAL A 134 10.18 -15.62 -3.92
CA VAL A 134 10.41 -14.46 -3.05
C VAL A 134 10.92 -13.31 -3.93
N PRO A 135 10.21 -12.17 -4.00
CA PRO A 135 10.56 -11.13 -4.95
C PRO A 135 11.87 -10.41 -4.55
N VAL A 136 12.74 -10.21 -5.54
CA VAL A 136 14.00 -9.48 -5.37
C VAL A 136 13.89 -7.99 -5.74
N ARG A 137 12.76 -7.57 -6.32
CA ARG A 137 12.43 -6.17 -6.61
C ARG A 137 11.00 -5.86 -6.20
N PRO A 138 10.69 -4.61 -5.78
CA PRO A 138 9.33 -4.20 -5.46
C PRO A 138 8.36 -4.49 -6.60
N PRO A 139 7.14 -5.01 -6.32
CA PRO A 139 6.16 -5.35 -7.35
C PRO A 139 5.55 -4.11 -8.01
N VAL A 140 5.66 -2.95 -7.36
CA VAL A 140 5.23 -1.65 -7.85
C VAL A 140 6.33 -0.62 -7.57
N ALA A 141 6.70 0.17 -8.57
CA ALA A 141 7.81 1.12 -8.48
C ALA A 141 7.43 2.44 -7.76
N ASN A 142 6.14 2.69 -7.58
CA ASN A 142 5.58 3.94 -7.05
C ASN A 142 5.05 3.79 -5.62
N GLN A 143 5.51 2.79 -4.85
CA GLN A 143 5.15 2.64 -3.45
C GLN A 143 6.41 2.55 -2.58
N LEU A 144 6.42 3.35 -1.50
CA LEU A 144 7.39 3.20 -0.41
C LEU A 144 6.94 2.08 0.54
N PHE A 145 7.86 1.17 0.84
CA PHE A 145 7.60 0.02 1.73
C PHE A 145 8.17 0.20 3.15
N VAL A 146 8.91 1.27 3.38
CA VAL A 146 9.33 1.71 4.72
C VAL A 146 8.16 2.34 5.49
N ASP A 147 8.23 2.39 6.82
CA ASP A 147 7.27 3.12 7.64
C ASP A 147 7.64 4.62 7.70
N GLN A 148 7.14 5.39 6.73
CA GLN A 148 7.43 6.82 6.62
C GLN A 148 7.03 7.61 7.87
N PHE A 149 5.98 7.20 8.59
CA PHE A 149 5.56 7.85 9.83
C PHE A 149 6.60 7.66 10.93
N THR A 150 7.06 6.42 11.13
CA THR A 150 8.09 6.11 12.12
C THR A 150 9.43 6.74 11.76
N GLU A 151 9.83 6.71 10.49
CA GLU A 151 11.05 7.37 10.03
C GLU A 151 11.01 8.89 10.26
N GLY A 152 9.90 9.53 9.87
CA GLY A 152 9.67 10.96 10.09
C GLY A 152 9.72 11.34 11.57
N ARG A 153 9.12 10.52 12.44
CA ARG A 153 9.19 10.69 13.90
C ARG A 153 10.61 10.59 14.43
N VAL A 154 11.35 9.54 14.08
CA VAL A 154 12.74 9.34 14.53
C VAL A 154 13.63 10.49 14.08
N LEU A 155 13.46 10.93 12.82
CA LEU A 155 14.17 12.07 12.27
C LEU A 155 13.84 13.37 13.01
N ALA A 156 12.56 13.62 13.27
CA ALA A 156 12.10 14.76 14.04
C ALA A 156 12.69 14.77 15.45
N HIS A 157 12.73 13.62 16.14
CA HIS A 157 13.39 13.52 17.45
C HIS A 157 14.87 13.85 17.38
N ALA A 158 15.59 13.25 16.42
CA ALA A 158 17.03 13.43 16.29
C ALA A 158 17.42 14.89 16.01
N ILE A 159 16.63 15.60 15.21
CA ILE A 159 16.97 16.94 14.73
C ILE A 159 16.30 18.03 15.58
N CYS A 160 15.05 17.83 15.95
CA CYS A 160 14.21 18.87 16.57
C CYS A 160 14.02 18.65 18.08
N GLY A 161 14.29 17.45 18.61
CA GLY A 161 13.99 17.04 20.00
C GLY A 161 14.74 17.80 21.10
N THR A 162 15.81 18.53 20.75
CA THR A 162 16.50 19.41 21.70
C THR A 162 15.62 20.61 22.12
N CYS A 163 14.74 21.06 21.23
CA CYS A 163 13.91 22.25 21.42
C CYS A 163 12.42 21.93 21.49
N HIS A 164 11.97 20.94 20.71
CA HIS A 164 10.57 20.55 20.59
C HIS A 164 10.30 19.24 21.32
N VAL A 165 9.09 19.11 21.87
CA VAL A 165 8.53 17.78 22.15
C VAL A 165 7.96 17.23 20.84
N VAL A 166 8.36 16.03 20.47
CA VAL A 166 8.02 15.41 19.18
C VAL A 166 6.84 14.46 19.32
N GLU A 167 6.79 13.64 20.37
CA GLU A 167 5.77 12.60 20.54
C GLU A 167 5.11 12.65 21.92
N ASP A 168 5.90 12.49 22.99
CA ASP A 168 5.40 12.29 24.35
C ASP A 168 6.02 13.30 25.33
N ALA A 169 5.24 14.31 25.69
CA ALA A 169 5.65 15.35 26.62
C ALA A 169 5.98 14.84 28.02
N ALA A 170 5.52 13.65 28.41
CA ALA A 170 5.85 13.05 29.70
C ALA A 170 7.22 12.35 29.70
N LYS A 171 7.71 11.92 28.53
CA LYS A 171 9.01 11.24 28.37
C LYS A 171 10.09 12.15 27.82
N GLU A 172 9.72 13.28 27.25
CA GLU A 172 10.63 14.22 26.61
C GLU A 172 10.85 15.47 27.44
N SER A 173 12.12 15.85 27.60
CA SER A 173 12.52 17.06 28.33
C SER A 173 13.47 17.91 27.49
N PRO A 174 12.92 18.73 26.56
CA PRO A 174 13.75 19.63 25.75
C PRO A 174 14.57 20.58 26.61
N THR A 175 15.81 20.84 26.18
CA THR A 175 16.76 21.68 26.92
C THR A 175 16.49 23.18 26.72
N SER A 176 15.91 23.57 25.59
CA SER A 176 15.62 24.98 25.27
C SER A 176 14.60 25.61 26.22
N ARG A 177 14.86 26.85 26.64
CA ARG A 177 13.92 27.70 27.39
C ARG A 177 13.81 29.10 26.77
N PRO A 178 12.60 29.61 26.45
CA PRO A 178 11.31 28.92 26.57
C PRO A 178 11.21 27.71 25.65
N ARG A 179 10.33 26.78 26.01
CA ARG A 179 10.13 25.55 25.24
C ARG A 179 9.51 25.91 23.88
N ALA A 180 10.01 25.30 22.80
CA ALA A 180 9.38 25.45 21.49
C ALA A 180 8.04 24.67 21.47
N PRO A 181 7.06 25.08 20.64
CA PRO A 181 5.79 24.36 20.54
C PRO A 181 6.03 22.90 20.16
N SER A 182 5.32 21.98 20.79
CA SER A 182 5.36 20.56 20.45
C SER A 182 4.86 20.30 19.03
N PHE A 183 5.24 19.16 18.47
CA PHE A 183 4.80 18.74 17.13
C PHE A 183 3.28 18.55 17.08
N LEU A 184 2.67 18.02 18.14
CA LEU A 184 1.22 17.90 18.25
C LEU A 184 0.56 19.29 18.27
N GLU A 185 1.06 20.24 19.07
CA GLU A 185 0.56 21.62 19.07
C GLU A 185 0.70 22.30 17.71
N ILE A 186 1.76 22.01 16.94
CA ILE A 186 1.94 22.53 15.58
C ILE A 186 0.91 21.89 14.63
N ALA A 187 0.75 20.57 14.67
CA ALA A 187 -0.18 19.82 13.82
C ALA A 187 -1.65 20.22 14.06
N ASP A 188 -2.00 20.56 15.30
CA ASP A 188 -3.35 20.90 15.73
C ASP A 188 -3.75 22.36 15.46
N ARG A 189 -2.82 23.21 15.02
CA ARG A 189 -3.15 24.59 14.63
C ARG A 189 -4.21 24.60 13.54
N SER A 190 -5.15 25.55 13.64
CA SER A 190 -6.12 25.82 12.58
C SER A 190 -5.44 26.27 11.28
N SER A 191 -4.28 26.92 11.38
CA SER A 191 -3.46 27.36 10.26
C SER A 191 -2.47 26.31 9.74
N PHE A 192 -2.52 25.06 10.22
CA PHE A 192 -1.60 24.02 9.73
C PHE A 192 -1.78 23.78 8.23
N SER A 193 -0.69 23.88 7.47
CA SER A 193 -0.58 23.59 6.04
C SER A 193 0.72 22.81 5.80
N ALA A 194 0.61 21.65 5.15
CA ALA A 194 1.78 20.84 4.82
C ALA A 194 2.75 21.60 3.90
N ASP A 195 2.22 22.36 2.94
CA ASP A 195 3.01 23.16 2.01
C ASP A 195 3.72 24.32 2.71
N ASP A 196 3.07 24.96 3.68
CA ASP A 196 3.69 26.02 4.46
C ASP A 196 4.82 25.46 5.33
N ILE A 197 4.65 24.26 5.90
CA ILE A 197 5.71 23.58 6.66
C ILE A 197 6.87 23.19 5.73
N ARG A 198 6.60 22.68 4.53
CA ARG A 198 7.65 22.39 3.52
C ARG A 198 8.45 23.65 3.20
N GLN A 199 7.76 24.74 2.85
CA GLN A 199 8.40 26.01 2.51
C GLN A 199 9.20 26.57 3.69
N PHE A 200 8.66 26.47 4.90
CA PHE A 200 9.31 26.91 6.13
C PHE A 200 10.62 26.16 6.39
N LEU A 201 10.59 24.82 6.30
CA LEU A 201 11.75 23.96 6.57
C LEU A 201 12.79 24.01 5.44
N ALA A 202 12.38 24.31 4.21
CA ALA A 202 13.26 24.47 3.05
C ALA A 202 13.95 25.85 2.98
N SER A 203 13.61 26.77 3.88
CA SER A 203 14.20 28.11 3.90
C SER A 203 15.72 28.07 4.06
N SER A 204 16.44 28.96 3.37
CA SER A 204 17.89 29.13 3.51
C SER A 204 18.30 30.09 4.63
N HIS A 205 17.33 30.74 5.29
CA HIS A 205 17.60 31.68 6.37
C HIS A 205 18.24 31.00 7.58
N ARG A 206 19.24 31.61 8.21
CA ARG A 206 19.94 31.01 9.37
C ARG A 206 19.02 30.74 10.58
N ARG A 207 17.95 31.52 10.71
CA ARG A 207 16.96 31.44 11.76
C ARG A 207 15.57 31.50 11.15
N LEU A 208 14.66 30.72 11.71
CA LEU A 208 13.30 30.50 11.24
C LEU A 208 12.30 30.88 12.35
N GLY A 209 11.04 31.00 11.93
CA GLY A 209 9.91 31.21 12.82
C GLY A 209 9.74 32.66 13.29
N PRO A 210 8.68 32.92 14.08
CA PRO A 210 8.51 34.19 14.76
C PRO A 210 9.77 34.52 15.59
N ASP A 211 10.14 35.80 15.58
CA ASP A 211 11.29 36.33 16.33
C ASP A 211 12.65 35.68 16.02
N GLN A 212 12.75 34.93 14.91
CA GLN A 212 13.97 34.23 14.51
C GLN A 212 14.50 33.27 15.61
N ALA A 213 13.60 32.72 16.42
CA ALA A 213 13.95 31.90 17.58
C ALA A 213 14.46 30.50 17.19
N MET A 214 14.01 29.93 16.07
CA MET A 214 14.35 28.58 15.64
C MET A 214 15.65 28.58 14.81
N PRO A 215 16.74 27.92 15.23
CA PRO A 215 17.87 27.66 14.34
C PRO A 215 17.43 26.89 13.10
N ASN A 216 17.97 27.21 11.94
CA ASN A 216 17.68 26.45 10.74
C ASN A 216 18.29 25.03 10.84
N PRO A 217 17.46 23.97 10.75
CA PRO A 217 17.93 22.59 10.86
C PRO A 217 18.71 22.08 9.63
N ARG A 218 18.69 22.82 8.51
CA ARG A 218 19.39 22.50 7.24
C ARG A 218 19.10 21.08 6.75
N LEU A 219 17.81 20.81 6.56
CA LEU A 219 17.30 19.52 6.12
C LEU A 219 17.47 19.35 4.61
N ALA A 220 17.71 18.10 4.17
CA ALA A 220 17.54 17.70 2.78
C ALA A 220 16.05 17.50 2.43
N ASP A 221 15.70 17.54 1.15
CA ASP A 221 14.29 17.44 0.70
C ASP A 221 13.57 16.19 1.23
N TYR A 222 14.23 15.03 1.20
CA TYR A 222 13.64 13.79 1.71
C TYR A 222 13.41 13.82 3.24
N GLN A 223 14.23 14.59 3.98
CA GLN A 223 14.07 14.79 5.41
C GLN A 223 12.87 15.69 5.72
N ILE A 224 12.68 16.73 4.90
CA ILE A 224 11.52 17.62 4.99
C ILE A 224 10.24 16.82 4.76
N GLU A 225 10.17 16.02 3.68
CA GLU A 225 8.98 15.22 3.39
C GLU A 225 8.66 14.19 4.48
N ALA A 226 9.67 13.54 5.06
CA ALA A 226 9.46 12.62 6.18
C ALA A 226 8.87 13.33 7.42
N ILE A 227 9.38 14.52 7.76
CA ILE A 227 8.87 15.32 8.89
C ILE A 227 7.46 15.85 8.61
N VAL A 228 7.18 16.29 7.37
CA VAL A 228 5.85 16.76 6.96
C VAL A 228 4.84 15.62 7.01
N ALA A 229 5.17 14.45 6.46
CA ALA A 229 4.31 13.27 6.53
C ALA A 229 4.01 12.84 7.98
N TYR A 230 5.00 12.97 8.87
CA TYR A 230 4.79 12.74 10.30
C TYR A 230 3.77 13.72 10.90
N LEU A 231 3.91 15.02 10.66
CA LEU A 231 2.98 16.05 11.14
C LEU A 231 1.56 15.91 10.57
N GLU A 232 1.43 15.60 9.28
CA GLU A 232 0.13 15.31 8.65
C GLU A 232 -0.54 14.10 9.31
N THR A 233 0.23 13.07 9.62
CA THR A 233 -0.28 11.88 10.30
C THR A 233 -0.70 12.18 11.74
N LEU A 234 0.03 13.03 12.47
CA LEU A 234 -0.38 13.51 13.79
C LEU A 234 -1.72 14.24 13.73
N LYS A 235 -1.87 15.18 12.77
CA LYS A 235 -3.12 15.90 12.54
C LYS A 235 -4.28 14.98 12.18
N ALA A 236 -4.03 13.96 11.37
CA ALA A 236 -5.06 12.99 11.01
C ALA A 236 -5.50 12.14 12.23
N LYS A 237 -4.58 11.86 13.17
CA LYS A 237 -4.88 11.14 14.41
C LYS A 237 -5.63 12.00 15.42
N SER A 238 -5.31 13.28 15.57
CA SER A 238 -6.00 14.17 16.53
C SER A 238 -7.45 14.49 16.17
N ARG A 239 -7.83 14.29 14.90
CA ARG A 239 -9.20 14.44 14.40
C ARG A 239 -10.09 13.20 14.55
N ARG A 240 -9.52 12.05 14.91
CA ARG A 240 -10.26 10.79 15.11
C ARG A 240 -10.63 10.63 16.58
#